data_AF-A0A427TV51-F1
#
_entry.id   AF-A0A427TV51-F1
#
_cell.length_a   1.000
_cell.length_b   1.000
_cell.length_c   1.000
_cell.angle_alpha   90.00
_cell.angle_beta   90.00
_cell.angle_gamma   90.00
#
_symmetry.space_group_name_H-M   'P 1'
#
loop_
_entity.id
_entity.type
_entity.pdbx_description
1 polymer ?
#
loop_
_entity_poly.entity_id
_entity_poly.type
_entity_poly.pdbx_seq_one_letter_code
_entity_poly.pdbx_strand_id
1 'polypeptide(L)' 'MVESAQVSGFTSDETVRCSQELDRLIYEYQCLCKEKELQRVRTKVIFRQMLLLAKKQYILSHA' A
#
# COMPACT_ATOMS: atom_id res chain seq x y z
N MET A 1 -15.59 -12.20 13.14
CA MET A 1 -16.46 -11.03 13.40
C MET A 1 -17.91 -11.34 13.06
N VAL A 2 -18.29 -11.52 11.78
CA VAL A 2 -19.68 -11.84 11.38
C VAL A 2 -20.20 -13.14 12.00
N GLU A 3 -19.39 -14.20 12.00
CA GLU A 3 -19.74 -15.48 12.61
C GLU A 3 -19.93 -15.36 14.14
N SER A 4 -18.98 -14.71 14.83
CA SER A 4 -19.13 -14.43 16.27
C SER A 4 -20.34 -13.54 16.56
N ALA A 5 -20.68 -12.57 15.69
CA ALA A 5 -21.87 -11.74 15.86
C ALA A 5 -23.16 -12.56 15.75
N GLN A 6 -23.19 -13.56 14.86
CA GLN A 6 -24.34 -14.45 14.68
C GLN A 6 -24.51 -15.41 15.85
N VAL A 7 -23.40 -15.87 16.46
CA VAL A 7 -23.41 -16.83 17.57
C VAL A 7 -23.59 -16.13 18.93
N SER A 8 -22.81 -15.09 19.17
CA SER A 8 -22.62 -14.45 20.47
C SER A 8 -23.33 -13.09 20.58
N GLY A 9 -23.81 -12.54 19.45
CA GLY A 9 -24.42 -11.21 19.37
C GLY A 9 -23.37 -10.10 19.19
N PHE A 10 -23.79 -8.98 18.59
CA PHE A 10 -22.90 -7.87 18.21
C PHE A 10 -22.20 -7.17 19.38
N THR A 11 -22.83 -7.17 20.56
CA THR A 11 -22.30 -6.53 21.77
C THR A 11 -21.51 -7.50 22.64
N SER A 12 -21.32 -8.75 22.21
CA SER A 12 -20.47 -9.69 22.94
C SER A 12 -19.01 -9.25 22.87
N ASP A 13 -18.28 -9.46 23.97
CA ASP A 13 -16.85 -9.15 24.05
C ASP A 13 -16.05 -9.85 22.94
N GLU A 14 -16.43 -11.08 22.59
CA GLU A 14 -15.80 -11.82 21.50
C GLU A 14 -15.99 -11.12 20.15
N THR A 15 -17.23 -10.73 19.82
CA THR A 15 -17.51 -10.03 18.56
C THR A 15 -16.85 -8.65 18.52
N VAL A 16 -16.85 -7.92 19.64
CA VAL A 16 -16.19 -6.62 19.76
C VAL A 16 -14.68 -6.76 19.52
N ARG A 17 -14.02 -7.76 20.13
CA ARG A 17 -12.60 -8.04 19.89
C ARG A 17 -12.32 -8.38 18.43
N CYS A 18 -13.13 -9.26 17.84
CA CYS A 18 -12.98 -9.59 16.42
C CYS A 18 -13.19 -8.38 15.50
N SER A 19 -14.08 -7.45 15.87
CA SER A 19 -14.28 -6.20 15.12
C SER A 19 -13.06 -5.30 15.20
N GLN A 20 -12.51 -5.11 16.41
CA GLN A 20 -11.31 -4.30 16.62
C GLN A 20 -10.10 -4.86 15.90
N GLU A 21 -9.93 -6.18 15.90
CA GLU A 21 -8.87 -6.86 15.15
C GLU A 21 -9.03 -6.64 13.65
N LEU A 22 -10.25 -6.76 13.13
CA LEU A 22 -10.54 -6.52 11.72
C LEU A 22 -10.23 -5.06 11.33
N ASP A 23 -10.62 -4.09 12.15
CA ASP A 23 -10.32 -2.67 11.92
C ASP A 23 -8.81 -2.42 11.84
N ARG A 24 -8.04 -3.06 12.72
CA ARG A 24 -6.58 -2.98 12.69
C ARG A 24 -6.00 -3.56 11.40
N LEU A 25 -6.45 -4.74 10.99
CA LEU A 25 -5.99 -5.39 9.76
C LEU A 25 -6.33 -4.55 8.51
N ILE A 26 -7.53 -3.96 8.47
CA ILE A 26 -7.94 -3.04 7.41
C ILE A 26 -7.01 -1.82 7.36
N TYR A 27 -6.72 -1.22 8.52
CA TYR A 27 -5.82 -0.08 8.60
C TYR A 27 -4.41 -0.42 8.11
N GLU A 28 -3.84 -1.52 8.59
CA GLU A 28 -2.50 -1.99 8.20
C GLU A 28 -2.42 -2.24 6.68
N TYR A 29 -3.45 -2.87 6.11
CA TYR A 29 -3.55 -3.06 4.66
C TYR A 29 -3.60 -1.75 3.88
N GLN A 30 -4.42 -0.79 4.33
CA GLN A 30 -4.51 0.53 3.69
C GLN A 30 -3.18 1.29 3.73
N CYS A 31 -2.45 1.21 4.85
CA CYS A 31 -1.11 1.77 4.96
C CYS A 31 -0.14 1.14 3.95
N LEU A 32 -0.14 -0.19 3.85
CA LEU A 32 0.71 -0.92 2.91
C LEU A 32 0.38 -0.58 1.45
N CYS A 33 -0.91 -0.45 1.10
CA CYS A 33 -1.33 0.00 -0.24
C CYS A 33 -0.80 1.41 -0.56
N LYS A 34 -0.93 2.35 0.37
CA LYS A 34 -0.42 3.72 0.20
C LYS A 34 1.10 3.74 0.01
N GLU A 35 1.82 2.97 0.81
CA GLU A 35 3.27 2.85 0.68
C GLU A 35 3.67 2.28 -0.68
N LYS A 36 3.01 1.21 -1.12
CA LYS A 36 3.28 0.59 -2.42
C LYS A 36 3.05 1.55 -3.58
N GLU A 37 1.98 2.34 -3.55
CA GLU A 37 1.72 3.36 -4.57
C GLU A 37 2.78 4.47 -4.54
N LEU A 38 3.21 4.91 -3.36
CA LEU A 38 4.29 5.89 -3.24
C LEU A 38 5.61 5.35 -3.82
N GLN A 39 5.94 4.09 -3.55
CA GLN A 39 7.12 3.45 -4.12
C GLN A 39 7.01 3.34 -5.64
N ARG A 40 5.83 2.99 -6.19
CA ARG A 40 5.60 2.94 -7.63
C ARG A 40 5.83 4.30 -8.30
N VAL A 41 5.33 5.38 -7.69
CA VAL A 41 5.55 6.75 -8.20
C VAL A 41 7.02 7.12 -8.15
N ARG A 42 7.72 6.83 -7.03
CA ARG A 42 9.17 7.07 -6.89
C ARG A 42 9.97 6.34 -7.97
N THR A 43 9.72 5.05 -8.15
CA THR A 43 10.39 4.24 -9.19
C THR A 43 10.16 4.82 -10.59
N LYS A 44 8.94 5.28 -10.89
CA LYS A 44 8.63 5.92 -12.19
C LYS A 44 9.42 7.22 -12.39
N VAL A 45 9.59 8.03 -11.35
CA VAL A 45 10.40 9.26 -11.41
C VAL A 45 11.87 8.94 -11.63
N ILE A 46 12.42 8.01 -10.85
CA ILE A 46 13.82 7.57 -10.97
C ILE A 46 14.09 7.03 -12.38
N PHE A 47 13.21 6.17 -12.90
CA PHE A 47 13.32 5.63 -14.25
C PHE A 47 13.35 6.72 -15.32
N ARG A 48 12.46 7.73 -15.20
CA ARG A 48 12.45 8.88 -16.13
C ARG A 48 13.76 9.67 -16.07
N GLN A 49 14.31 9.90 -14.87
CA GLN A 49 15.59 10.58 -14.70
C GLN A 49 16.73 9.78 -15.34
N MET A 50 16.80 8.47 -15.12
CA MET A 50 17.80 7.60 -15.76
C MET A 50 17.70 7.64 -17.28
N LEU A 51 16.49 7.58 -17.84
CA LEU A 51 16.27 7.67 -19.28
C LEU A 51 16.77 9.01 -19.85
N LEU A 52 16.50 10.12 -19.16
CA LEU A 52 16.96 11.45 -19.57
C LEU A 52 18.50 11.54 -19.55
N LEU A 53 19.15 11.00 -18.52
CA LEU A 53 20.60 10.95 -18.42
C LEU A 53 21.22 10.09 -19.53
N ALA A 54 20.63 8.93 -19.81
CA ALA A 54 21.08 8.06 -20.91
C ALA A 54 20.96 8.76 -22.27
N LYS A 55 19.85 9.45 -22.53
CA LYS A 55 19.68 10.25 -23.75
C LYS A 55 20.71 11.38 -23.86
N LYS A 56 20.96 12.09 -22.77
CA LYS A 56 21.99 13.15 -22.72
C LYS A 56 23.37 12.59 -23.05
N GLN A 57 23.74 11.45 -22.45
CA GLN A 57 25.01 10.80 -22.71
C GLN A 57 25.16 10.37 -24.17
N TYR A 58 24.10 9.80 -24.76
CA TYR A 58 24.08 9.40 -26.17
C TYR A 58 24.29 10.58 -27.11
N ILE A 59 23.62 11.72 -26.86
CA ILE A 59 23.81 12.94 -27.66
C ILE A 59 25.24 13.45 -27.53
N LEU A 60 25.79 13.51 -26.31
CA LEU A 60 27.16 13.96 -26.08
C LEU A 60 28.23 13.05 -26.71
N SER A 61 27.95 11.76 -26.88
CA SER A 61 28.89 10.81 -27.50
C SER A 61 28.79 10.76 -29.03
N HIS A 62 27.80 11.42 -29.62
CA HIS A 62 27.56 11.45 -31.08
C HIS A 62 27.50 12.89 -31.65
N ALA A 63 27.91 13.88 -30.85
CA ALA A 63 28.10 15.28 -31.25
C ALA A 63 29.60 15.57 -31.36
#